data_AF-A0A3R7DW46-F1
#
_entry.id   AF-A0A3R7DW46-F1
#
_cell.length_a   1.000
_cell.length_b   1.000
_cell.length_c   1.000
_cell.angle_alpha   90.00
_cell.angle_beta   90.00
_cell.angle_gamma   90.00
#
_symmetry.space_group_name_H-M   'P 1'
#
loop_
_entity.id
_entity.type
_entity.pdbx_description
1 polymer ?
#
loop_
_entity_poly.entity_id
_entity_poly.type
_entity_poly.pdbx_seq_one_letter_code
_entity_poly.pdbx_strand_id
1 'polypeptide(L)'
;MTSKTPKFDKALDEYFSALALDEKGGQWRVCRLSGEEFYIRPDDVSFYKKIRVPLPTLSSNERLRRRCAFVNSYNLFKNTSALSGKSIISTYPSKTLYKIYEHQAWFGDGWDPLSFGREIDFSKDFMTQFSALQKEVPRPNLLTDNTNLNSDYTNNSVRLKNCYLTFDTLGGEDLYYFVCCIGSKDCIDCDSMWESETCYECLKGEK
;
A
#
# COMPACT_ATOMS: atom_id res chain seq x y z
N MET A 1 3.57 26.69 25.80
CA MET A 1 2.53 25.65 26.02
C MET A 1 3.22 24.41 26.56
N THR A 2 2.64 23.74 27.56
CA THR A 2 3.15 22.44 28.04
C THR A 2 2.88 21.36 26.99
N SER A 3 3.87 20.49 26.76
CA SER A 3 3.73 19.39 25.81
C SER A 3 2.79 18.31 26.33
N LYS A 4 2.04 17.68 25.42
CA LYS A 4 1.21 16.51 25.71
C LYS A 4 2.03 15.21 25.78
N THR A 5 3.29 15.23 25.36
CA THR A 5 4.17 14.05 25.25
C THR A 5 5.55 14.26 25.90
N PRO A 6 5.64 14.68 27.18
CA PRO A 6 6.89 15.13 27.80
C PRO A 6 7.99 14.07 27.86
N LYS A 7 7.64 12.78 27.96
CA LYS A 7 8.62 11.68 27.90
C LYS A 7 9.25 11.50 26.52
N PHE A 8 8.48 11.73 25.46
CA PHE A 8 8.94 11.63 24.08
C PHE A 8 9.86 12.80 23.72
N ASP A 9 9.48 14.02 24.11
CA ASP A 9 10.30 15.21 23.87
C ASP A 9 11.65 15.11 24.57
N LYS A 10 11.68 14.65 25.84
CA LYS A 10 12.94 14.40 26.57
C LYS A 10 13.84 13.41 25.84
N ALA A 11 13.29 12.30 25.36
CA ALA A 11 14.04 11.29 24.62
C ALA A 11 14.56 11.80 23.27
N LEU A 12 13.81 12.68 22.59
CA LEU A 12 14.27 13.36 21.37
C LEU A 12 15.38 14.37 21.64
N ASP A 13 15.28 15.15 22.72
CA ASP A 13 16.30 16.12 23.10
C ASP A 13 17.60 15.42 23.49
N GLU A 14 17.53 14.35 24.29
CA GLU A 14 18.66 13.45 24.58
C GLU A 14 19.27 12.88 23.28
N TYR A 15 18.45 12.40 22.34
CA TYR A 15 18.89 11.90 21.04
C TYR A 15 19.61 12.96 20.19
N PHE A 16 19.07 14.18 20.10
CA PHE A 16 19.67 15.25 19.30
C PHE A 16 20.91 15.87 19.95
N SER A 17 21.00 15.89 21.28
CA SER A 17 22.21 16.30 22.02
C SER A 17 23.34 15.29 21.88
N ALA A 18 23.05 13.99 21.75
CA ALA A 18 24.04 12.93 21.53
C ALA A 18 24.48 12.78 20.05
N LEU A 19 23.98 13.62 19.14
CA LEU A 19 24.17 13.46 17.70
C LEU A 19 25.53 14.01 17.23
N ALA A 20 26.51 13.13 17.02
CA ALA A 20 27.78 13.49 16.39
C ALA A 20 27.60 13.75 14.88
N LEU A 21 27.92 14.97 14.44
CA LEU A 21 27.89 15.40 13.03
C LEU A 21 29.32 15.51 12.49
N ASP A 22 29.46 15.45 11.16
CA ASP A 22 30.72 15.72 10.48
C ASP A 22 31.03 17.23 10.38
N GLU A 23 32.20 17.57 9.83
CA GLU A 23 32.65 18.96 9.62
C GLU A 23 31.70 19.80 8.75
N LYS A 24 30.84 19.16 7.95
CA LYS A 24 29.86 19.82 7.07
C LYS A 24 28.49 19.96 7.75
N GLY A 25 28.28 19.36 8.92
CA GLY A 25 27.01 19.32 9.64
C GLY A 25 26.07 18.18 9.22
N GLY A 26 26.56 17.22 8.44
CA GLY A 26 25.82 16.00 8.04
C GLY A 26 26.22 14.78 8.88
N GLN A 27 25.73 13.61 8.49
CA GLN A 27 26.09 12.34 9.15
C GLN A 27 26.05 11.16 8.17
N TRP A 28 27.12 10.35 8.16
CA TRP A 28 27.12 9.03 7.52
C TRP A 28 26.41 7.99 8.39
N ARG A 29 25.60 7.14 7.76
CA ARG A 29 24.90 6.04 8.42
C ARG A 29 24.87 4.78 7.57
N VAL A 30 24.89 3.62 8.23
CA VAL A 30 24.65 2.32 7.62
C VAL A 30 23.14 2.02 7.60
N CYS A 31 22.61 1.60 6.46
CA CYS A 31 21.22 1.19 6.33
C CYS A 31 20.96 -0.14 7.05
N ARG A 32 20.00 -0.16 7.99
CA ARG A 32 19.68 -1.37 8.77
C ARG A 32 19.21 -2.58 7.93
N LEU A 33 18.69 -2.36 6.71
CA LEU A 33 18.15 -3.43 5.85
C LEU A 33 19.09 -3.84 4.72
N SER A 34 19.67 -2.90 3.99
CA SER A 34 20.56 -3.21 2.85
C SER A 34 22.05 -3.29 3.24
N GLY A 35 22.44 -2.80 4.41
CA GLY A 35 23.85 -2.68 4.82
C GLY A 35 24.61 -1.56 4.10
N GLU A 36 23.99 -0.85 3.16
CA GLU A 36 24.60 0.24 2.40
C GLU A 36 24.84 1.47 3.27
N GLU A 37 25.98 2.14 3.07
CA GLU A 37 26.23 3.46 3.64
C GLU A 37 25.47 4.54 2.87
N PHE A 38 24.86 5.48 3.60
CA PHE A 38 24.19 6.63 3.04
C PHE A 38 24.47 7.88 3.85
N TYR A 39 24.58 9.01 3.15
CA TYR A 39 24.84 10.31 3.75
C TYR A 39 23.55 11.08 4.02
N ILE A 40 23.43 11.64 5.22
CA ILE A 40 22.36 12.56 5.61
C ILE A 40 22.91 13.98 5.51
N ARG A 41 22.28 14.81 4.68
CA ARG A 41 22.77 16.17 4.40
C ARG A 41 22.51 17.10 5.60
N PRO A 42 23.25 18.20 5.74
CA PRO A 42 23.01 19.19 6.81
C PRO A 42 21.57 19.73 6.79
N ASP A 43 21.04 19.97 5.59
CA ASP A 43 19.65 20.39 5.37
C ASP A 43 18.65 19.35 5.89
N ASP A 44 18.88 18.07 5.60
CA ASP A 44 18.08 16.96 6.13
C ASP A 44 18.11 16.95 7.67
N VAL A 45 19.31 17.07 8.27
CA VAL A 45 19.47 17.13 9.74
C VAL A 45 18.68 18.30 10.34
N SER A 46 18.73 19.48 9.71
CA SER A 46 17.96 20.64 10.13
C SER A 46 16.45 20.41 10.02
N PHE A 47 16.00 19.73 8.97
CA PHE A 47 14.61 19.39 8.74
C PHE A 47 14.09 18.40 9.78
N TYR A 48 14.77 17.27 10.00
CA TYR A 48 14.40 16.27 11.01
C TYR A 48 14.34 16.87 12.43
N LYS A 49 15.27 17.79 12.78
CA LYS A 49 15.20 18.58 14.01
C LYS A 49 13.95 19.46 14.07
N LYS A 50 13.63 20.21 13.01
CA LYS A 50 12.45 21.08 12.92
C LYS A 50 11.12 20.32 13.05
N ILE A 51 11.00 19.14 12.44
CA ILE A 51 9.81 18.28 12.55
C ILE A 51 9.85 17.31 13.75
N ARG A 52 10.84 17.47 14.65
CA ARG A 52 11.06 16.70 15.89
C ARG A 52 10.92 15.18 15.71
N VAL A 53 11.68 14.61 14.79
CA VAL A 53 11.80 13.15 14.60
C VAL A 53 13.26 12.73 14.40
N PRO A 54 13.67 11.51 14.82
CA PRO A 54 15.05 11.05 14.69
C PRO A 54 15.51 10.95 13.23
N LEU A 55 16.83 10.99 13.00
CA LEU A 55 17.39 10.77 11.68
C LEU A 55 17.08 9.35 11.17
N PRO A 56 16.86 9.17 9.85
CA PRO A 56 16.53 7.88 9.27
C PRO A 56 17.58 6.80 9.56
N THR A 57 17.11 5.56 9.75
CA THR A 57 17.92 4.34 9.94
C THR A 57 18.00 3.47 8.68
N LEU A 58 17.37 3.94 7.60
CA LEU A 58 17.25 3.26 6.31
C LEU A 58 17.62 4.24 5.20
N SER A 59 18.27 3.74 4.15
CA SER A 59 18.58 4.51 2.94
C SER A 59 17.30 5.03 2.27
N SER A 60 17.42 6.02 1.37
CA SER A 60 16.24 6.59 0.70
C SER A 60 15.43 5.53 -0.07
N ASN A 61 16.13 4.66 -0.79
CA ASN A 61 15.54 3.56 -1.56
C ASN A 61 14.84 2.55 -0.66
N GLU A 62 15.42 2.19 0.48
CA GLU A 62 14.80 1.28 1.44
C GLU A 62 13.57 1.87 2.13
N ARG A 63 13.55 3.18 2.37
CA ARG A 63 12.33 3.88 2.87
C ARG A 63 11.23 3.90 1.81
N LEU A 64 11.57 4.11 0.54
CA LEU A 64 10.62 4.02 -0.57
C LEU A 64 10.06 2.59 -0.69
N ARG A 65 10.95 1.57 -0.73
CA ARG A 65 10.58 0.15 -0.78
C ARG A 65 9.64 -0.24 0.37
N ARG A 66 9.96 0.17 1.60
CA ARG A 66 9.12 -0.07 2.78
C ARG A 66 7.75 0.63 2.70
N ARG A 67 7.66 1.81 2.11
CA ARG A 67 6.39 2.53 1.90
C ARG A 67 5.53 1.82 0.85
N CYS A 68 6.13 1.34 -0.23
CA CYS A 68 5.44 0.62 -1.30
C CYS A 68 5.14 -0.86 -0.97
N ALA A 69 5.73 -1.43 0.09
CA ALA A 69 5.61 -2.86 0.43
C ALA A 69 4.19 -3.38 0.72
N PHE A 70 3.23 -2.48 0.98
CA PHE A 70 1.85 -2.84 1.33
C PHE A 70 0.85 -2.70 0.16
N VAL A 71 1.27 -2.10 -0.96
CA VAL A 71 0.39 -1.83 -2.12
C VAL A 71 1.03 -2.42 -3.36
N ASN A 72 0.28 -3.32 -4.01
CA ASN A 72 0.65 -3.88 -5.30
C ASN A 72 -0.48 -3.59 -6.30
N SER A 73 -0.33 -2.53 -7.08
CA SER A 73 -1.30 -2.17 -8.11
C SER A 73 -1.19 -3.07 -9.34
N TYR A 74 0.03 -3.39 -9.80
CA TYR A 74 0.25 -3.91 -11.16
C TYR A 74 0.46 -5.43 -11.27
N ASN A 75 1.02 -6.10 -10.26
CA ASN A 75 1.40 -7.51 -10.39
C ASN A 75 0.21 -8.40 -10.02
N LEU A 76 -0.47 -8.94 -11.02
CA LEU A 76 -1.58 -9.87 -10.85
C LEU A 76 -1.09 -11.33 -10.95
N PHE A 77 -1.57 -12.17 -10.04
CA PHE A 77 -1.22 -13.58 -9.93
C PHE A 77 -2.47 -14.45 -9.94
N LYS A 78 -2.40 -15.63 -10.57
CA LYS A 78 -3.42 -16.67 -10.40
C LYS A 78 -3.35 -17.24 -8.99
N ASN A 79 -4.48 -17.30 -8.30
CA ASN A 79 -4.60 -17.81 -6.94
C ASN A 79 -5.93 -18.58 -6.79
N THR A 80 -6.19 -19.14 -5.60
CA THR A 80 -7.43 -19.85 -5.28
C THR A 80 -8.09 -19.17 -4.09
N SER A 81 -9.41 -18.93 -4.15
CA SER A 81 -10.15 -18.39 -3.02
C SER A 81 -10.11 -19.36 -1.83
N ALA A 82 -9.73 -18.85 -0.66
CA ALA A 82 -9.77 -19.57 0.60
C ALA A 82 -11.19 -19.74 1.17
N LEU A 83 -12.21 -19.08 0.58
CA LEU A 83 -13.62 -19.24 0.97
C LEU A 83 -14.36 -20.18 0.01
N SER A 84 -14.33 -19.90 -1.30
CA SER A 84 -15.13 -20.62 -2.30
C SER A 84 -14.37 -21.69 -3.08
N GLY A 85 -13.04 -21.79 -2.92
CA GLY A 85 -12.21 -22.73 -3.68
C GLY A 85 -12.07 -22.41 -5.17
N LYS A 86 -12.68 -21.31 -5.67
CA LYS A 86 -12.62 -20.91 -7.08
C LYS A 86 -11.22 -20.43 -7.46
N SER A 87 -10.83 -20.66 -8.71
CA SER A 87 -9.67 -20.01 -9.32
C SER A 87 -9.96 -18.52 -9.50
N ILE A 88 -9.10 -17.67 -8.95
CA ILE A 88 -9.23 -16.21 -8.94
C ILE A 88 -7.92 -15.56 -9.38
N ILE A 89 -7.96 -14.25 -9.63
CA ILE A 89 -6.78 -13.41 -9.77
C ILE A 89 -6.57 -12.63 -8.48
N SER A 90 -5.33 -12.32 -8.14
CA SER A 90 -5.02 -11.57 -6.94
C SER A 90 -3.75 -10.73 -7.06
N THR A 91 -3.68 -9.64 -6.30
CA THR A 91 -2.45 -8.88 -6.01
C THR A 91 -1.47 -9.66 -5.12
N TYR A 92 -1.85 -10.83 -4.60
CA TYR A 92 -1.00 -11.68 -3.78
C TYR A 92 -0.50 -12.91 -4.57
N PRO A 93 0.82 -13.23 -4.51
CA PRO A 93 1.37 -14.41 -5.16
C PRO A 93 0.79 -15.69 -4.58
N SER A 94 0.74 -16.76 -5.37
CA SER A 94 0.14 -18.06 -4.98
C SER A 94 0.79 -18.74 -3.76
N LYS A 95 2.02 -18.33 -3.37
CA LYS A 95 2.72 -18.77 -2.17
C LYS A 95 2.54 -17.83 -0.96
N THR A 96 1.52 -16.97 -0.98
CA THR A 96 1.19 -16.06 0.13
C THR A 96 0.84 -16.85 1.40
N LEU A 97 1.20 -16.29 2.57
CA LEU A 97 0.80 -16.81 3.89
C LEU A 97 -0.57 -16.31 4.35
N TYR A 98 -1.21 -15.43 3.57
CA TYR A 98 -2.49 -14.81 3.89
C TYR A 98 -3.63 -15.55 3.18
N LYS A 99 -4.76 -15.76 3.88
CA LYS A 99 -5.99 -16.25 3.24
C LYS A 99 -6.54 -15.16 2.32
N ILE A 100 -6.86 -15.52 1.08
CA ILE A 100 -7.35 -14.59 0.07
C ILE A 100 -8.80 -14.95 -0.30
N TYR A 101 -9.71 -13.98 -0.23
CA TYR A 101 -11.11 -14.13 -0.66
C TYR A 101 -11.33 -13.34 -1.95
N GLU A 102 -12.23 -13.80 -2.82
CA GLU A 102 -12.72 -12.99 -3.93
C GLU A 102 -13.43 -11.74 -3.41
N HIS A 103 -13.25 -10.59 -4.07
CA HIS A 103 -13.83 -9.33 -3.64
C HIS A 103 -15.36 -9.41 -3.52
N GLN A 104 -16.05 -10.12 -4.43
CA GLN A 104 -17.49 -10.32 -4.37
C GLN A 104 -17.95 -10.97 -3.05
N ALA A 105 -17.18 -11.93 -2.53
CA ALA A 105 -17.46 -12.58 -1.26
C ALA A 105 -16.94 -11.76 -0.07
N TRP A 106 -15.84 -11.02 -0.23
CA TRP A 106 -15.31 -10.10 0.78
C TRP A 106 -16.31 -9.01 1.18
N PHE A 107 -17.00 -8.41 0.21
CA PHE A 107 -18.05 -7.40 0.44
C PHE A 107 -19.46 -7.98 0.55
N GLY A 108 -19.62 -9.31 0.48
CA GLY A 108 -20.90 -9.98 0.66
C GLY A 108 -21.07 -10.51 2.10
N ASP A 109 -22.31 -10.79 2.49
CA ASP A 109 -22.67 -11.26 3.84
C ASP A 109 -22.29 -12.73 4.12
N GLY A 110 -21.41 -13.32 3.30
CA GLY A 110 -21.03 -14.74 3.36
C GLY A 110 -20.00 -15.09 4.45
N TRP A 111 -19.50 -14.10 5.20
CA TRP A 111 -18.52 -14.27 6.26
C TRP A 111 -18.63 -13.13 7.29
N ASP A 112 -18.18 -13.39 8.53
CA ASP A 112 -18.17 -12.38 9.60
C ASP A 112 -16.72 -11.99 9.97
N PRO A 113 -16.32 -10.71 9.80
CA PRO A 113 -15.02 -10.22 10.26
C PRO A 113 -14.79 -10.35 11.78
N LEU A 114 -15.84 -10.27 12.60
CA LEU A 114 -15.73 -10.34 14.06
C LEU A 114 -15.43 -11.75 14.58
N SER A 115 -15.78 -12.79 13.80
CA SER A 115 -15.44 -14.19 14.10
C SER A 115 -13.93 -14.47 14.24
N PHE A 116 -13.08 -13.60 13.71
CA PHE A 116 -11.62 -13.67 13.87
C PHE A 116 -11.09 -12.95 15.13
N GLY A 117 -11.96 -12.34 15.93
CA GLY A 117 -11.63 -11.63 17.16
C GLY A 117 -10.86 -12.51 18.16
N ARG A 118 -9.91 -11.90 18.88
CA ARG A 118 -9.07 -12.57 19.88
C ARG A 118 -8.79 -11.63 21.03
N GLU A 119 -8.81 -12.19 22.24
CA GLU A 119 -8.29 -11.51 23.43
C GLU A 119 -6.78 -11.28 23.31
N ILE A 120 -6.30 -10.13 23.81
CA ILE A 120 -4.88 -9.76 23.78
C ILE A 120 -4.20 -10.31 25.03
N ASP A 121 -3.22 -11.20 24.83
CA ASP A 121 -2.39 -11.73 25.90
C ASP A 121 -1.21 -10.77 26.16
N PHE A 122 -1.35 -9.90 27.16
CA PHE A 122 -0.31 -8.94 27.56
C PHE A 122 0.97 -9.58 28.13
N SER A 123 1.01 -10.90 28.35
CA SER A 123 2.25 -11.61 28.70
C SER A 123 3.15 -11.90 27.49
N LYS A 124 2.62 -11.78 26.27
CA LYS A 124 3.32 -12.07 25.01
C LYS A 124 3.60 -10.79 24.21
N ASP A 125 4.59 -10.85 23.34
CA ASP A 125 4.85 -9.78 22.39
C ASP A 125 3.61 -9.50 21.51
N PHE A 126 3.22 -8.23 21.45
CA PHE A 126 2.05 -7.77 20.71
C PHE A 126 2.22 -7.98 19.19
N MET A 127 3.40 -7.70 18.64
CA MET A 127 3.63 -7.78 17.19
C MET A 127 3.56 -9.23 16.68
N THR A 128 3.98 -10.19 17.50
CA THR A 128 3.87 -11.63 17.24
C THR A 128 2.40 -12.05 17.19
N GLN A 129 1.59 -11.64 18.18
CA GLN A 129 0.14 -11.92 18.20
C GLN A 129 -0.59 -11.27 17.02
N PHE A 130 -0.27 -10.00 16.73
CA PHE A 130 -0.84 -9.26 15.61
C PHE A 130 -0.45 -9.86 14.25
N SER A 131 0.79 -10.33 14.08
CA SER A 131 1.23 -11.04 12.88
C SER A 131 0.49 -12.38 12.69
N ALA A 132 0.23 -13.12 13.78
CA ALA A 132 -0.57 -14.33 13.73
C ALA A 132 -2.03 -14.04 13.35
N LEU A 133 -2.63 -12.99 13.91
CA LEU A 133 -3.98 -12.53 13.53
C LEU A 133 -4.03 -12.13 12.05
N GLN A 134 -3.05 -11.36 11.55
CA GLN A 134 -3.00 -10.91 10.16
C GLN A 134 -2.90 -12.04 9.11
N LYS A 135 -2.42 -13.23 9.49
CA LYS A 135 -2.37 -14.42 8.62
C LYS A 135 -3.71 -15.15 8.56
N GLU A 136 -4.45 -15.08 9.67
CA GLU A 136 -5.70 -15.80 9.87
C GLU A 136 -6.91 -15.04 9.36
N VAL A 137 -6.93 -13.71 9.53
CA VAL A 137 -7.91 -12.79 8.93
C VAL A 137 -7.69 -12.76 7.41
N PRO A 138 -8.74 -13.00 6.60
CA PRO A 138 -8.63 -12.98 5.15
C PRO A 138 -8.32 -11.59 4.61
N ARG A 139 -7.97 -11.52 3.33
CA ARG A 139 -7.77 -10.29 2.57
C ARG A 139 -8.53 -10.36 1.25
N PRO A 140 -9.06 -9.25 0.72
CA PRO A 140 -9.63 -9.24 -0.62
C PRO A 140 -8.52 -9.52 -1.64
N ASN A 141 -8.87 -10.24 -2.70
CA ASN A 141 -7.94 -10.61 -3.75
C ASN A 141 -7.40 -9.42 -4.53
N LEU A 142 -8.22 -8.39 -4.70
CA LEU A 142 -8.01 -7.19 -5.49
C LEU A 142 -8.44 -5.97 -4.66
N LEU A 143 -7.88 -4.80 -4.98
CA LEU A 143 -8.32 -3.51 -4.45
C LEU A 143 -9.48 -3.01 -5.33
N THR A 144 -10.69 -3.46 -5.08
CA THR A 144 -11.88 -3.16 -5.89
C THR A 144 -13.10 -3.15 -4.98
N ASP A 145 -14.28 -2.80 -5.48
CA ASP A 145 -15.56 -3.07 -4.81
C ASP A 145 -16.51 -3.89 -5.69
N ASN A 146 -17.73 -4.12 -5.20
CA ASN A 146 -18.79 -4.88 -5.89
C ASN A 146 -19.56 -4.06 -6.94
N THR A 147 -19.15 -2.82 -7.25
CA THR A 147 -19.78 -2.01 -8.32
C THR A 147 -19.24 -2.37 -9.71
N ASN A 148 -18.15 -3.13 -9.79
CA ASN A 148 -17.59 -3.65 -11.03
C ASN A 148 -18.39 -4.86 -11.55
N LEU A 149 -18.85 -4.80 -12.79
CA LEU A 149 -19.59 -5.86 -13.49
C LEU A 149 -18.71 -6.50 -14.58
N ASN A 150 -18.64 -7.83 -14.65
CA ASN A 150 -17.88 -8.57 -15.67
C ASN A 150 -16.42 -8.10 -15.86
N SER A 151 -15.75 -7.62 -14.79
CA SER A 151 -14.45 -6.96 -14.86
C SER A 151 -13.41 -7.57 -13.89
N ASP A 152 -13.43 -8.90 -13.74
CA ASP A 152 -12.68 -9.68 -12.73
C ASP A 152 -11.14 -9.61 -12.87
N TYR A 153 -10.64 -9.04 -13.95
CA TYR A 153 -9.21 -8.92 -14.28
C TYR A 153 -8.67 -7.50 -14.03
N THR A 154 -9.37 -6.68 -13.26
CA THR A 154 -9.01 -5.28 -12.95
C THR A 154 -8.56 -5.09 -11.49
N ASN A 155 -7.88 -3.98 -11.17
CA ASN A 155 -7.42 -3.70 -9.80
C ASN A 155 -7.32 -2.19 -9.53
N ASN A 156 -7.50 -1.78 -8.28
CA ASN A 156 -7.67 -0.38 -7.86
C ASN A 156 -8.80 0.34 -8.64
N SER A 157 -9.92 -0.35 -8.85
CA SER A 157 -10.98 0.03 -9.79
C SER A 157 -12.36 0.06 -9.12
N VAL A 158 -13.22 1.00 -9.56
CA VAL A 158 -14.64 1.08 -9.17
C VAL A 158 -15.53 1.48 -10.36
N ARG A 159 -16.78 1.00 -10.36
CA ARG A 159 -17.84 1.28 -11.35
C ARG A 159 -17.48 0.93 -12.81
N LEU A 160 -16.79 -0.17 -13.02
CA LEU A 160 -16.45 -0.72 -14.35
C LEU A 160 -17.52 -1.70 -14.86
N LYS A 161 -17.59 -1.87 -16.19
CA LYS A 161 -18.46 -2.84 -16.85
C LYS A 161 -17.77 -3.43 -18.09
N ASN A 162 -17.61 -4.75 -18.11
CA ASN A 162 -16.95 -5.52 -19.19
C ASN A 162 -15.47 -5.16 -19.45
N CYS A 163 -14.74 -4.61 -18.47
CA CYS A 163 -13.33 -4.18 -18.64
C CYS A 163 -12.31 -5.29 -18.31
N TYR A 164 -11.14 -5.27 -18.96
CA TYR A 164 -10.10 -6.30 -18.82
C TYR A 164 -8.70 -5.70 -18.64
N LEU A 165 -7.93 -6.19 -17.64
CA LEU A 165 -6.57 -5.74 -17.30
C LEU A 165 -6.42 -4.21 -17.10
N THR A 166 -7.39 -3.61 -16.40
CA THR A 166 -7.45 -2.17 -16.09
C THR A 166 -6.94 -1.89 -14.67
N PHE A 167 -6.18 -0.81 -14.50
CA PHE A 167 -5.60 -0.38 -13.21
C PHE A 167 -5.94 1.07 -12.89
N ASP A 168 -6.19 1.38 -11.61
CA ASP A 168 -6.45 2.72 -11.03
C ASP A 168 -7.63 3.47 -11.73
N THR A 169 -8.88 3.38 -11.26
CA THR A 169 -10.05 3.86 -12.06
C THR A 169 -11.24 4.42 -11.29
N LEU A 170 -11.97 5.37 -11.90
CA LEU A 170 -13.13 6.06 -11.33
C LEU A 170 -14.26 6.39 -12.36
N GLY A 171 -14.51 5.52 -13.34
CA GLY A 171 -15.70 5.49 -14.24
C GLY A 171 -15.38 5.05 -15.68
N GLY A 172 -16.26 4.31 -16.39
CA GLY A 172 -15.96 3.82 -17.75
C GLY A 172 -17.03 3.02 -18.52
N GLU A 173 -16.78 2.82 -19.83
CA GLU A 173 -17.26 1.73 -20.72
C GLU A 173 -16.22 1.51 -21.87
N ASP A 174 -16.27 0.36 -22.56
CA ASP A 174 -15.33 -0.26 -23.54
C ASP A 174 -13.82 0.14 -23.54
N LEU A 175 -13.22 0.33 -22.35
CA LEU A 175 -11.80 0.65 -22.07
C LEU A 175 -10.78 -0.52 -22.17
N TYR A 176 -9.60 -0.33 -22.78
CA TYR A 176 -8.42 -1.23 -22.70
C TYR A 176 -7.09 -0.52 -22.32
N TYR A 177 -6.20 -1.31 -21.72
CA TYR A 177 -4.86 -1.10 -21.14
C TYR A 177 -4.47 0.26 -20.47
N PHE A 178 -5.36 0.99 -19.76
CA PHE A 178 -5.03 2.25 -19.00
C PHE A 178 -4.34 2.05 -17.62
N VAL A 179 -3.68 3.11 -17.09
CA VAL A 179 -3.03 3.19 -15.73
C VAL A 179 -3.57 4.31 -14.80
N CYS A 180 -4.52 5.14 -15.24
CA CYS A 180 -5.47 5.87 -14.38
C CYS A 180 -6.69 6.31 -15.23
N CYS A 181 -7.90 6.50 -14.69
CA CYS A 181 -9.02 7.05 -15.48
C CYS A 181 -10.18 7.58 -14.61
N ILE A 182 -10.91 8.63 -15.02
CA ILE A 182 -12.19 9.09 -14.42
C ILE A 182 -13.22 9.37 -15.53
N GLY A 183 -14.50 9.01 -15.31
CA GLY A 183 -15.69 9.41 -16.09
C GLY A 183 -16.04 8.70 -17.41
N SER A 184 -15.21 7.76 -17.88
CA SER A 184 -15.06 7.27 -19.27
C SER A 184 -16.23 6.58 -20.03
N LYS A 185 -15.97 6.33 -21.33
CA LYS A 185 -16.63 5.41 -22.28
C LYS A 185 -15.65 4.95 -23.39
N ASP A 186 -16.03 4.08 -24.32
CA ASP A 186 -15.26 3.20 -25.24
C ASP A 186 -13.77 3.50 -25.65
N CYS A 187 -12.73 3.14 -24.85
CA CYS A 187 -11.31 3.52 -25.06
C CYS A 187 -10.28 2.34 -25.16
N ILE A 188 -9.03 2.45 -25.69
CA ILE A 188 -8.11 1.28 -25.95
C ILE A 188 -6.57 1.59 -25.97
N ASP A 189 -5.80 1.55 -24.85
CA ASP A 189 -4.31 1.31 -24.68
C ASP A 189 -3.40 2.43 -24.07
N CYS A 190 -3.33 2.62 -22.73
CA CYS A 190 -3.15 3.98 -22.18
C CYS A 190 -2.52 4.14 -20.74
N ASP A 191 -2.43 5.34 -20.10
CA ASP A 191 -1.76 5.54 -18.76
C ASP A 191 -2.32 6.52 -17.66
N SER A 192 -3.05 7.65 -17.87
CA SER A 192 -3.92 8.33 -16.83
C SER A 192 -4.95 9.37 -17.33
N MET A 193 -6.27 9.22 -17.13
CA MET A 193 -7.32 10.17 -17.61
C MET A 193 -8.39 10.60 -16.58
N TRP A 194 -9.22 11.58 -16.95
CA TRP A 194 -10.40 12.08 -16.23
C TRP A 194 -11.45 12.64 -17.25
N GLU A 195 -12.61 13.21 -16.87
CA GLU A 195 -14.03 12.76 -17.02
C GLU A 195 -14.53 12.35 -18.47
N SER A 196 -14.12 11.19 -19.03
CA SER A 196 -14.08 10.96 -20.52
C SER A 196 -15.27 10.26 -21.25
N GLU A 197 -15.23 10.14 -22.61
CA GLU A 197 -15.98 9.13 -23.41
C GLU A 197 -15.42 8.85 -24.85
N THR A 198 -15.08 7.58 -25.16
CA THR A 198 -14.71 6.96 -26.48
C THR A 198 -13.27 7.22 -27.06
N CYS A 199 -12.21 6.43 -26.75
CA CYS A 199 -10.79 6.79 -27.06
C CYS A 199 -9.64 5.69 -27.14
N TYR A 200 -9.06 5.41 -28.32
CA TYR A 200 -7.98 4.39 -28.58
C TYR A 200 -6.51 4.99 -28.51
N GLU A 201 -5.59 4.34 -27.76
CA GLU A 201 -4.12 4.48 -27.48
C GLU A 201 -3.59 5.80 -26.83
N CYS A 202 -3.20 5.84 -25.53
CA CYS A 202 -3.06 7.11 -24.79
C CYS A 202 -2.36 7.23 -23.39
N LEU A 203 -1.18 7.89 -23.37
CA LEU A 203 -0.42 8.50 -22.23
C LEU A 203 -1.21 8.95 -20.96
N LYS A 204 -1.40 10.27 -20.73
CA LYS A 204 -2.13 10.86 -19.57
C LYS A 204 -2.83 12.21 -19.92
N GLY A 205 -4.02 12.55 -19.40
CA GLY A 205 -4.51 13.94 -19.27
C GLY A 205 -6.04 14.25 -19.20
N GLU A 206 -6.52 14.85 -18.10
CA GLU A 206 -7.92 15.26 -17.82
C GLU A 206 -8.63 16.13 -18.90
N LYS A 207 -9.86 15.76 -19.31
CA LYS A 207 -11.08 16.42 -18.80
C LYS A 207 -12.31 15.59 -19.06
#